data_AF-A0A927UHS9-F1
#
_entry.id   AF-A0A927UHS9-F1
#
_cell.length_a   1.000
_cell.length_b   1.000
_cell.length_c   1.000
_cell.angle_alpha   90.00
_cell.angle_beta   90.00
_cell.angle_gamma   90.00
#
_symmetry.space_group_name_H-M   'P 1'
#
loop_
_entity.id
_entity.type
_entity.pdbx_description
1 polymer ?
#
loop_
_entity_poly.entity_id
_entity_poly.type
_entity_poly.pdbx_seq_one_letter_code
_entity_poly.pdbx_strand_id
1 'polypeptide(L)'
;MSKKKKKHISKESKTCFIAGVIALVLGIGCIIYGNIYYNAVVPLEDVKTGVTTTVVAVEKVERNLSPSEKKIERDKGRSDDEVLYEYLVEYSVTIDGKDYTYSENRPYYDNGQHEPKVGDTDVNNFAIVNGNLVVHPETKEANQFNICGWIIAIFGVIAFGVGLFIRK
;
A
#
# COMPACT_ATOMS: atom_id res chain seq x y z
N MET A 1 18.85 -53.64 24.81
CA MET A 1 18.18 -52.34 24.52
C MET A 1 19.23 -51.24 24.44
N SER A 2 19.56 -50.76 23.24
CA SER A 2 20.49 -49.62 23.08
C SER A 2 19.80 -48.34 23.58
N LYS A 3 20.36 -47.70 24.61
CA LYS A 3 19.91 -46.38 25.09
C LYS A 3 20.16 -45.38 23.95
N LYS A 4 19.10 -44.88 23.30
CA LYS A 4 19.20 -43.75 22.37
C LYS A 4 19.90 -42.60 23.11
N LYS A 5 21.15 -42.30 22.75
CA LYS A 5 21.88 -41.12 23.25
C LYS A 5 21.01 -39.89 22.97
N LYS A 6 20.64 -39.13 24.00
CA LYS A 6 20.01 -37.81 23.82
C LYS A 6 20.98 -36.96 22.99
N LYS A 7 20.64 -36.68 21.73
CA LYS A 7 21.44 -35.78 20.88
C LYS A 7 21.54 -34.44 21.60
N HIS A 8 22.77 -34.04 21.91
CA HIS A 8 23.06 -32.78 22.54
C HIS A 8 22.81 -31.68 21.51
N ILE A 9 21.71 -30.94 21.67
CA ILE A 9 21.33 -29.85 20.76
C ILE A 9 22.35 -28.73 20.94
N SER A 10 23.00 -28.28 19.86
CA SER A 10 23.94 -27.17 19.91
C SER A 10 23.24 -25.88 20.36
N LYS A 11 23.98 -24.96 21.00
CA LYS A 11 23.43 -23.66 21.41
C LYS A 11 22.91 -22.87 20.19
N GLU A 12 23.62 -22.97 19.07
CA GLU A 12 23.24 -22.35 17.78
C GLU A 12 21.89 -22.87 17.27
N SER A 13 21.66 -24.19 17.31
CA SER A 13 20.38 -24.79 16.91
C SER A 13 19.22 -24.32 17.81
N LYS A 14 19.45 -24.11 19.12
CA LYS A 14 18.44 -23.55 20.02
C LYS A 14 18.15 -22.08 19.70
N THR A 15 19.17 -21.27 19.43
CA THR A 15 19.01 -19.86 19.07
C THR A 15 18.26 -19.71 17.74
N CYS A 16 18.62 -20.48 16.71
CA CYS A 16 17.92 -20.48 15.42
C CYS A 16 16.46 -20.92 15.55
N PHE A 17 16.18 -21.93 16.39
CA PHE A 17 14.82 -22.39 16.63
C PHE A 17 13.97 -21.32 17.33
N ILE A 18 14.50 -20.68 18.37
CA ILE A 18 13.81 -19.60 19.09
C ILE A 18 13.57 -18.39 18.17
N ALA A 19 14.59 -17.97 17.41
CA ALA A 19 14.47 -16.87 16.46
C ALA A 19 13.42 -17.18 15.37
N GLY A 20 13.38 -18.40 14.86
CA GLY A 20 12.37 -18.84 13.89
C GLY A 20 10.95 -18.80 14.45
N VAL A 21 10.74 -19.24 15.71
CA VAL A 21 9.43 -19.18 16.38
C VAL A 21 8.99 -17.74 16.63
N ILE A 22 9.89 -16.88 17.14
CA ILE A 22 9.58 -15.47 17.40
C ILE A 22 9.23 -14.75 16.09
N ALA A 23 10.03 -14.94 15.03
CA ALA A 23 9.74 -14.36 13.73
C ALA A 23 8.37 -14.85 13.19
N LEU A 24 8.06 -16.14 13.31
CA LEU A 24 6.77 -16.67 12.88
C LEU A 24 5.59 -16.01 13.63
N VAL A 25 5.69 -15.87 14.95
CA VAL A 25 4.65 -15.23 15.78
C VAL A 25 4.49 -13.75 15.41
N LEU A 26 5.59 -13.02 15.24
CA LEU A 26 5.56 -11.62 14.84
C LEU A 26 4.99 -11.44 13.43
N GLY A 27 5.39 -12.29 12.47
CA GLY A 27 4.88 -12.24 11.10
C GLY A 27 3.37 -12.49 11.02
N ILE A 28 2.88 -13.53 11.71
CA ILE A 28 1.43 -13.82 11.79
C ILE A 28 0.69 -12.69 12.51
N GLY A 29 1.27 -12.15 13.59
CA GLY A 29 0.72 -11.00 14.32
C GLY A 29 0.57 -9.76 13.43
N CYS A 30 1.56 -9.46 12.60
CA CYS A 30 1.50 -8.36 11.63
C CYS A 30 0.42 -8.56 10.57
N ILE A 31 0.23 -9.79 10.07
CA ILE A 31 -0.83 -10.11 9.09
C ILE A 31 -2.22 -9.95 9.73
N ILE A 32 -2.42 -10.49 10.93
CA ILE A 32 -3.70 -10.38 11.65
C ILE A 32 -3.99 -8.90 11.96
N TYR A 33 -3.01 -8.16 12.47
CA TYR A 33 -3.17 -6.74 12.76
C TYR A 33 -3.48 -5.92 11.50
N GLY A 34 -2.77 -6.17 10.40
CA GLY A 34 -3.03 -5.53 9.11
C GLY A 34 -4.46 -5.77 8.64
N ASN A 35 -4.97 -6.99 8.76
CA ASN A 35 -6.35 -7.34 8.39
C ASN A 35 -7.41 -6.75 9.34
N ILE A 36 -7.15 -6.72 10.66
CA ILE A 36 -8.09 -6.12 11.64
C ILE A 36 -8.16 -4.60 11.43
N TYR A 37 -7.00 -3.95 11.28
CA TYR A 37 -6.94 -2.51 11.03
C TYR A 37 -7.66 -2.14 9.73
N TYR A 38 -7.44 -2.93 8.67
CA TYR A 38 -8.14 -2.73 7.40
C TYR A 38 -9.67 -2.83 7.56
N ASN A 39 -10.17 -3.92 8.17
CA ASN A 39 -11.61 -4.13 8.38
C ASN A 39 -12.26 -3.12 9.34
N ALA A 40 -11.49 -2.51 10.25
CA ALA A 40 -12.00 -1.49 11.17
C ALA A 40 -12.16 -0.12 10.50
N VAL A 41 -11.39 0.16 9.44
CA VAL A 41 -11.37 1.46 8.75
C VAL A 41 -12.28 1.45 7.52
N VAL A 42 -12.32 0.34 6.77
CA VAL A 42 -13.21 0.17 5.62
C VAL A 42 -13.77 -1.27 5.62
N PRO A 43 -15.09 -1.46 5.76
CA PRO A 43 -15.71 -2.77 5.55
C PRO A 43 -15.45 -3.24 4.12
N LEU A 44 -14.98 -4.48 3.95
CA LEU A 44 -14.68 -5.05 2.63
C LEU A 44 -15.87 -5.02 1.66
N GLU A 45 -17.09 -5.04 2.18
CA GLU A 45 -18.34 -4.95 1.41
C GLU A 45 -18.57 -3.57 0.77
N ASP A 46 -17.97 -2.53 1.34
CA ASP A 46 -18.05 -1.15 0.84
C ASP A 46 -16.95 -0.84 -0.20
N VAL A 47 -16.03 -1.79 -0.42
CA VAL A 47 -14.95 -1.67 -1.41
C VAL A 47 -15.44 -2.05 -2.79
N LYS A 48 -15.25 -1.16 -3.75
CA LYS A 48 -15.59 -1.34 -5.16
C LYS A 48 -14.30 -1.26 -5.98
N THR A 49 -13.91 -2.37 -6.57
CA THR A 49 -12.69 -2.47 -7.38
C THR A 49 -13.00 -2.44 -8.88
N GLY A 50 -12.06 -1.95 -9.68
CA GLY A 50 -12.17 -1.92 -11.13
C GLY A 50 -13.28 -1.00 -11.65
N VAL A 51 -13.64 0.05 -10.90
CA VAL A 51 -14.70 0.96 -11.29
C VAL A 51 -14.15 1.99 -12.26
N THR A 52 -14.83 2.16 -13.40
CA THR A 52 -14.44 3.15 -14.41
C THR A 52 -14.95 4.53 -14.01
N THR A 53 -14.02 5.47 -13.87
CA THR A 53 -14.29 6.88 -13.60
C THR A 53 -14.14 7.67 -14.90
N THR A 54 -14.86 8.79 -15.01
CA THR A 54 -14.76 9.68 -16.18
C THR A 54 -14.41 11.09 -15.70
N VAL A 55 -13.38 11.69 -16.29
CA VAL A 55 -13.01 13.09 -16.05
C VAL A 55 -14.13 14.00 -16.54
N VAL A 56 -14.67 14.82 -15.64
CA VAL A 56 -15.74 15.79 -15.94
C VAL A 56 -15.24 17.22 -15.93
N ALA A 57 -14.18 17.53 -15.18
CA ALA A 57 -13.55 18.84 -15.18
C ALA A 57 -12.03 18.72 -14.95
N VAL A 58 -11.29 19.66 -15.53
CA VAL A 58 -9.84 19.79 -15.36
C VAL A 58 -9.53 21.28 -15.20
N GLU A 59 -8.89 21.64 -14.08
CA GLU A 59 -8.51 23.01 -13.78
C GLU A 59 -7.02 23.09 -13.48
N LYS A 60 -6.31 24.06 -14.07
CA LYS A 60 -4.92 24.37 -13.70
C LYS A 60 -4.94 25.27 -12.47
N VAL A 61 -4.44 24.75 -11.35
CA VAL A 61 -4.41 25.45 -10.05
C VAL A 61 -2.98 25.62 -9.56
N GLU A 62 -2.75 26.64 -8.72
CA GLU A 62 -1.44 26.86 -8.09
C GLU A 62 -1.23 25.88 -6.93
N ARG A 63 -0.04 25.29 -6.86
CA ARG A 63 0.37 24.34 -5.83
C ARG A 63 0.72 25.07 -4.53
N ASN A 64 0.17 24.58 -3.43
CA ASN A 64 0.55 25.01 -2.09
C ASN A 64 1.79 24.27 -1.55
N LEU A 65 2.90 24.31 -2.31
CA LEU A 65 4.18 23.76 -1.85
C LEU A 65 4.93 24.73 -0.94
N SER A 66 5.50 24.21 0.15
CA SER A 66 6.46 24.95 0.98
C SER A 66 7.74 25.29 0.20
N PRO A 67 8.52 26.32 0.62
CA PRO A 67 9.78 26.67 -0.04
C PRO A 67 10.79 25.50 -0.12
N SER A 68 10.81 24.64 0.90
CA SER A 68 11.63 23.43 0.92
C SER A 68 11.20 22.39 -0.12
N GLU A 69 9.89 22.18 -0.29
CA GLU A 69 9.36 21.25 -1.30
C GLU A 69 9.59 21.76 -2.72
N LYS A 70 9.39 23.06 -2.93
CA LYS A 70 9.73 23.71 -4.22
C LYS A 70 11.20 23.48 -4.58
N LYS A 71 12.11 23.55 -3.60
CA LYS A 71 13.53 23.26 -3.82
C LYS A 71 13.76 21.80 -4.21
N ILE A 72 13.14 20.85 -3.51
CA ILE A 72 13.28 19.42 -3.81
C ILE A 72 12.80 19.10 -5.23
N GLU A 73 11.68 19.66 -5.66
CA GLU A 73 11.16 19.44 -7.01
C GLU A 73 12.08 20.05 -8.09
N ARG A 74 12.64 21.25 -7.85
CA ARG A 74 13.66 21.83 -8.74
C ARG A 74 14.93 20.98 -8.80
N ASP A 75 15.39 20.47 -7.66
CA ASP A 75 16.57 19.60 -7.59
C ASP A 75 16.34 18.26 -8.35
N LYS A 76 15.08 17.83 -8.52
CA LYS A 76 14.69 16.71 -9.40
C LYS A 76 14.64 17.07 -10.89
N GLY A 77 14.93 18.31 -11.25
CA GLY A 77 14.93 18.81 -12.63
C GLY A 77 13.56 19.26 -13.16
N ARG A 78 12.58 19.50 -12.28
CA ARG A 78 11.27 20.05 -12.66
C ARG A 78 11.39 21.51 -13.11
N SER A 79 10.60 21.90 -14.10
CA SER A 79 10.52 23.32 -14.50
C SER A 79 9.78 24.14 -13.44
N ASP A 80 9.96 25.47 -13.44
CA ASP A 80 9.27 26.33 -12.45
C ASP A 80 7.74 26.21 -12.55
N ASP A 81 7.18 26.02 -13.75
CA ASP A 81 5.75 25.84 -13.93
C ASP A 81 5.25 24.48 -13.39
N GLU A 82 6.02 23.41 -13.54
CA GLU A 82 5.69 22.10 -12.94
C GLU A 82 5.76 22.13 -11.40
N VAL A 83 6.59 23.03 -10.85
CA VAL A 83 6.72 23.25 -9.40
C VAL A 83 5.58 24.13 -8.88
N LEU A 84 5.10 25.08 -9.68
CA LEU A 84 4.09 26.06 -9.28
C LEU A 84 2.67 25.60 -9.53
N TYR A 85 2.41 24.75 -10.53
CA TYR A 85 1.06 24.39 -10.93
C TYR A 85 0.80 22.88 -10.88
N GLU A 86 -0.46 22.53 -10.65
CA GLU A 86 -0.99 21.18 -10.79
C GLU A 86 -2.38 21.22 -11.43
N TYR A 87 -2.84 20.07 -11.92
CA TYR A 87 -4.19 19.92 -12.42
C TYR A 87 -5.10 19.42 -11.29
N LEU A 88 -6.12 20.20 -10.94
CA LEU A 88 -7.25 19.70 -10.16
C LEU A 88 -8.21 19.02 -11.14
N VAL A 89 -8.32 17.69 -11.03
CA VAL A 89 -9.14 16.87 -11.93
C VAL A 89 -10.35 16.37 -11.16
N GLU A 90 -11.54 16.67 -11.65
CA GLU A 90 -12.80 16.12 -11.12
C GLU A 90 -13.25 14.93 -11.96
N TYR A 91 -13.61 13.86 -11.27
CA TYR A 91 -14.13 12.64 -11.85
C TYR A 91 -15.56 12.41 -11.41
N SER A 92 -16.34 11.81 -12.30
CA SER A 92 -17.63 11.22 -11.98
C SER A 92 -17.60 9.71 -12.11
N VAL A 93 -18.40 9.04 -11.30
CA VAL A 93 -18.53 7.58 -11.32
C VAL A 93 -19.92 7.17 -10.86
N THR A 94 -20.54 6.24 -11.58
CA THR A 94 -21.84 5.66 -11.21
C THR A 94 -21.62 4.28 -10.61
N ILE A 95 -22.01 4.10 -9.36
CA ILE A 95 -21.93 2.81 -8.64
C ILE A 95 -23.32 2.45 -8.13
N ASP A 96 -23.79 1.24 -8.46
CA ASP A 96 -25.10 0.72 -8.03
C ASP A 96 -26.28 1.69 -8.32
N GLY A 97 -26.19 2.42 -9.44
CA GLY A 97 -27.20 3.40 -9.88
C GLY A 97 -27.16 4.75 -9.16
N LYS A 98 -26.12 5.02 -8.37
CA LYS A 98 -25.86 6.33 -7.75
C LYS A 98 -24.62 6.97 -8.35
N ASP A 99 -24.71 8.27 -8.60
CA ASP A 99 -23.59 9.05 -9.10
C ASP A 99 -22.79 9.64 -7.94
N TYR A 100 -21.48 9.53 -8.06
CA TYR A 100 -20.49 10.07 -7.13
C TYR A 100 -19.50 10.93 -7.89
N THR A 101 -18.99 11.98 -7.25
CA THR A 101 -17.87 12.76 -7.75
C THR A 101 -16.73 12.79 -6.74
N TYR A 102 -15.51 12.88 -7.25
CA TYR A 102 -14.33 13.14 -6.44
C TYR A 102 -13.33 13.95 -7.24
N SER A 103 -12.47 14.69 -6.55
CA SER A 103 -11.40 15.47 -7.15
C SER A 103 -10.04 14.98 -6.68
N GLU A 104 -9.05 15.01 -7.57
CA GLU A 104 -7.67 14.69 -7.23
C GLU A 104 -6.71 15.67 -7.91
N ASN A 105 -5.56 15.92 -7.28
CA ASN A 105 -4.52 16.75 -7.85
C ASN A 105 -3.54 15.87 -8.65
N ARG A 106 -3.38 16.17 -9.95
CA ARG A 106 -2.41 15.52 -10.84
C ARG A 106 -1.27 16.47 -11.18
N PRO A 107 -0.03 15.98 -11.35
CA PRO A 107 1.10 16.83 -11.73
C PRO A 107 0.86 17.57 -13.05
N TYR A 108 1.22 18.85 -13.10
CA TYR A 108 1.34 19.58 -14.36
C TYR A 108 2.67 19.21 -15.01
N TYR A 109 2.65 18.90 -16.31
CA TYR A 109 3.85 18.71 -17.13
C TYR A 109 3.81 19.71 -18.27
N ASP A 110 4.86 20.52 -18.39
CA ASP A 110 4.89 21.64 -19.35
C ASP A 110 5.00 21.18 -20.81
N ASN A 111 5.44 19.93 -21.02
CA ASN A 111 5.51 19.30 -22.33
C ASN A 111 4.16 18.76 -22.84
N GLY A 112 3.07 18.96 -22.09
CA GLY A 112 1.72 18.48 -22.42
C GLY A 112 1.56 16.95 -22.36
N GLN A 113 2.58 16.21 -21.90
CA GLN A 113 2.44 14.78 -21.71
C GLN A 113 1.55 14.52 -20.49
N HIS A 114 0.55 13.66 -20.67
CA HIS A 114 -0.39 13.26 -19.61
C HIS A 114 -1.31 14.39 -19.10
N GLU A 115 -1.57 15.42 -19.90
CA GLU A 115 -2.64 16.38 -19.60
C GLU A 115 -3.99 15.63 -19.54
N PRO A 116 -4.68 15.63 -18.39
CA PRO A 116 -6.01 15.03 -18.26
C PRO A 116 -7.00 15.78 -19.15
N LYS A 117 -7.91 15.07 -19.81
CA LYS A 117 -8.95 15.68 -20.65
C LYS A 117 -10.33 15.25 -20.20
N VAL A 118 -11.29 16.17 -20.35
CA VAL A 118 -12.71 15.86 -20.12
C VAL A 118 -13.14 14.72 -21.05
N GLY A 119 -13.74 13.69 -20.47
CA GLY A 119 -14.10 12.44 -21.15
C GLY A 119 -13.04 11.35 -21.08
N ASP A 120 -11.83 11.62 -20.58
CA ASP A 120 -10.87 10.57 -20.28
C ASP A 120 -11.43 9.65 -19.20
N THR A 121 -11.20 8.36 -19.34
CA THR A 121 -11.64 7.35 -18.38
C THR A 121 -10.46 6.68 -17.71
N ASP A 122 -10.59 6.42 -16.41
CA ASP A 122 -9.57 5.71 -15.64
C ASP A 122 -10.24 4.60 -14.81
N VAL A 123 -9.47 3.55 -14.49
CA VAL A 123 -9.98 2.42 -13.70
C VAL A 123 -9.39 2.52 -12.31
N ASN A 124 -10.26 2.76 -11.33
CA ASN A 124 -9.86 3.07 -9.97
C ASN A 124 -10.60 2.17 -8.96
N ASN A 125 -10.01 2.05 -7.77
CA ASN A 125 -10.59 1.32 -6.65
C ASN A 125 -11.08 2.33 -5.60
N PHE A 126 -12.30 2.13 -5.10
CA PHE A 126 -12.98 3.05 -4.19
C PHE A 126 -13.54 2.33 -2.97
N ALA A 127 -13.75 3.09 -1.90
CA ALA A 127 -14.63 2.71 -0.79
C ALA A 127 -15.80 3.67 -0.70
N ILE A 128 -16.99 3.17 -0.35
CA ILE A 128 -18.13 4.01 -0.02
C ILE A 128 -18.27 4.04 1.51
N VAL A 129 -17.64 5.02 2.15
CA VAL A 129 -17.66 5.16 3.62
C VAL A 129 -18.71 6.19 4.00
N ASN A 130 -19.74 5.77 4.74
CA ASN A 130 -20.85 6.64 5.16
C ASN A 130 -21.55 7.36 3.99
N GLY A 131 -21.64 6.70 2.83
CA GLY A 131 -22.26 7.27 1.63
C GLY A 131 -21.39 8.24 0.84
N ASN A 132 -20.15 8.49 1.26
CA ASN A 132 -19.18 9.28 0.51
C ASN A 132 -18.20 8.37 -0.24
N LEU A 133 -17.88 8.74 -1.48
CA LEU A 133 -16.84 8.06 -2.24
C LEU A 133 -15.47 8.51 -1.72
N VAL A 134 -14.71 7.54 -1.22
CA VAL A 134 -13.32 7.74 -0.81
C VAL A 134 -12.46 7.01 -1.83
N VAL A 135 -11.59 7.76 -2.53
CA VAL A 135 -10.55 7.17 -3.37
C VAL A 135 -9.78 6.21 -2.49
N HIS A 136 -9.88 4.92 -2.76
CA HIS A 136 -9.27 3.93 -1.89
C HIS A 136 -7.78 3.95 -2.17
N PRO A 137 -6.91 4.25 -1.19
CA PRO A 137 -5.51 3.90 -1.29
C PRO A 137 -5.43 2.39 -1.07
N GLU A 138 -5.91 1.59 -2.02
CA GLU A 138 -5.48 0.22 -2.06
C GLU A 138 -3.97 0.23 -2.29
N THR A 139 -3.24 -0.11 -1.22
CA THR A 139 -1.97 -0.87 -1.19
C THR A 139 -0.79 -0.26 -0.43
N LYS A 140 -0.77 1.00 0.01
CA LYS A 140 0.45 1.47 0.69
C LYS A 140 0.62 0.92 2.10
N GLU A 141 -0.33 1.11 3.01
CA GLU A 141 -0.08 0.78 4.42
C GLU A 141 -0.54 -0.63 4.83
N ALA A 142 -1.80 -1.01 4.56
CA ALA A 142 -2.30 -2.35 4.89
C ALA A 142 -1.55 -3.45 4.12
N ASN A 143 -1.18 -3.19 2.87
CA ASN A 143 -0.34 -4.10 2.09
C ASN A 143 1.11 -4.08 2.57
N GLN A 144 1.65 -2.97 3.07
CA GLN A 144 2.96 -2.99 3.73
C GLN A 144 2.96 -3.88 4.97
N PHE A 145 1.93 -3.83 5.82
CA PHE A 145 1.85 -4.72 6.98
C PHE A 145 1.68 -6.19 6.59
N ASN A 146 0.85 -6.49 5.58
CA ASN A 146 0.69 -7.85 5.07
C ASN A 146 1.97 -8.35 4.37
N ILE A 147 2.61 -7.55 3.51
CA ILE A 147 3.86 -7.88 2.82
C ILE A 147 5.00 -8.07 3.83
N CYS A 148 5.19 -7.13 4.76
CA CYS A 148 6.18 -7.26 5.84
C CYS A 148 5.90 -8.49 6.71
N GLY A 149 4.64 -8.74 7.05
CA GLY A 149 4.22 -9.93 7.81
C GLY A 149 4.57 -11.24 7.09
N TRP A 150 4.31 -11.33 5.78
CA TRP A 150 4.69 -12.47 4.95
C TRP A 150 6.20 -12.66 4.85
N ILE A 151 6.96 -11.58 4.64
CA ILE A 151 8.42 -11.61 4.60
C ILE A 151 8.99 -12.15 5.91
N ILE A 152 8.52 -11.63 7.05
CA ILE A 152 8.95 -12.08 8.39
C ILE A 152 8.57 -13.55 8.63
N ALA A 153 7.37 -13.97 8.23
CA ALA A 153 6.92 -15.36 8.35
C ALA A 153 7.80 -16.32 7.51
N ILE A 154 8.13 -15.96 6.28
CA ILE A 154 9.01 -16.75 5.39
C ILE A 154 10.40 -16.88 6.00
N PHE A 155 10.99 -15.78 6.49
CA PHE A 155 12.29 -15.83 7.18
C PHE A 155 12.24 -16.69 8.44
N GLY A 156 11.13 -16.65 9.18
CA GLY A 156 10.90 -17.51 10.34
C GLY A 156 10.91 -19.00 9.98
N VAL A 157 10.22 -19.39 8.90
CA VAL A 157 10.19 -20.78 8.41
C VAL A 157 11.58 -21.23 7.95
N ILE A 158 12.34 -20.38 7.25
CA ILE A 158 13.71 -20.69 6.82
C ILE A 158 14.63 -20.88 8.03
N ALA A 159 14.60 -19.97 9.00
CA ALA A 159 15.41 -20.06 10.22
C ALA A 159 15.06 -21.31 11.05
N PHE A 160 13.77 -21.64 11.13
CA PHE A 160 13.28 -22.86 11.77
C PHE A 160 13.78 -24.12 11.05
N GLY A 161 13.71 -24.14 9.71
CA GLY A 161 14.21 -25.22 8.86
C GLY A 161 15.71 -25.45 9.02
N VAL A 162 16.52 -24.38 9.02
CA VAL A 162 17.97 -24.42 9.29
C VAL A 162 18.25 -24.94 10.70
N GLY A 163 17.50 -24.48 11.71
CA GLY A 163 17.61 -24.96 13.09
C GLY A 163 17.32 -26.46 13.25
N LEU A 164 16.38 -27.00 12.47
CA LEU A 164 16.09 -28.43 12.40
C LEU A 164 17.15 -29.23 11.62
N PHE A 165 17.75 -28.64 10.58
CA PHE A 165 18.78 -29.31 9.78
C PHE A 165 20.11 -29.42 10.51
N ILE A 166 20.52 -28.36 11.24
CA ILE A 166 21.71 -28.36 12.11
C ILE A 166 21.53 -29.27 13.34
N ARG A 167 20.29 -29.67 13.65
CA ARG A 167 19.97 -30.62 14.73
C ARG A 167 20.21 -32.09 14.34
N LYS A 168 20.39 -32.41 13.05
CA LYS A 168 20.79 -33.75 12.60
C LYS A 168 22.26 -34.02 12.93
#